data_AF-A0A1X6P8A3-F1
#
_entry.id   AF-A0A1X6P8A3-F1
#
_cell.length_a   1.000
_cell.length_b   1.000
_cell.length_c   1.000
_cell.angle_alpha   90.00
_cell.angle_beta   90.00
_cell.angle_gamma   90.00
#
_symmetry.space_group_name_H-M   'P 1'
#
loop_
_entity.id
_entity.type
_entity.pdbx_description
1 polymer ?
#
loop_
_entity_poly.entity_id
_entity_poly.type
_entity_poly.pdbx_seq_one_letter_code
_entity_poly.pdbx_strand_id
1 'polypeptide(L)'
;MARVRPPSAPRHLLPPALPPAPPPFNDTADDCAICLSPLAEAPVITLPCGHVWHTACVRAQLTHARPDPARRLAFAGTACAKCGAWAEHPALRDVAAVPAAVRQAVDRLLVERLGPDADLDAARREAAFYLCSACEAPFFGGTAACAREHDRDALPPDERVCPACTVSVACAGRPACVQPLPAGRSTHRNGPDPACEQLYACGACTSSGQDGGRGGAAAAAAAPATSRNLLVNPSAAAGTAGWHVLRALGQAWSTEASAVPLSPGVRRNFVSTYITCVMAQVVDLSAVVRRPGEVVLSVAAAFSARTDCSSWYTLEAALYDGACGELQYRTTGRVPAPADCWMPATHELGPAPAARYVVICLRGADDRGWAGDYGSKATDCACRVRLGGVTEADLLADAPAGGGSGGGGGGGGSGGGGRGVPTAVETRRVLAAFWNQRMVASRHSRHRQFQRYEFGFD
;
A
#
# COMPACT_ATOMS: atom_id res chain seq x y z
N MET A 1 -27.05 -51.41 56.14
CA MET A 1 -27.21 -51.78 54.70
C MET A 1 -28.06 -50.73 54.01
N ALA A 2 -27.42 -49.68 53.47
CA ALA A 2 -28.11 -48.59 52.80
C ALA A 2 -28.35 -48.96 51.33
N ARG A 3 -29.62 -48.92 50.88
CA ARG A 3 -30.01 -49.20 49.50
C ARG A 3 -29.71 -47.98 48.62
N VAL A 4 -28.79 -48.14 47.68
CA VAL A 4 -28.47 -47.14 46.64
C VAL A 4 -29.62 -47.14 45.61
N ARG A 5 -30.23 -45.97 45.37
CA ARG A 5 -31.19 -45.75 44.27
C ARG A 5 -30.41 -45.58 42.94
N PRO A 6 -30.90 -46.14 41.82
CA PRO A 6 -30.26 -45.94 40.52
C PRO A 6 -30.53 -44.52 39.98
N PRO A 7 -29.63 -43.98 39.14
CA PRO A 7 -29.77 -42.66 38.55
C PRO A 7 -30.86 -42.65 37.46
N SER A 8 -31.65 -41.59 37.44
CA SER A 8 -32.68 -41.29 36.44
C SER A 8 -32.07 -40.94 35.08
N ALA A 9 -32.64 -41.52 34.01
CA ALA A 9 -32.26 -41.26 32.62
C ALA A 9 -32.49 -39.78 32.22
N PRO A 10 -31.67 -39.22 31.31
CA PRO A 10 -31.83 -37.85 30.85
C PRO A 10 -33.08 -37.75 29.95
N ARG A 11 -33.94 -36.77 30.26
CA ARG A 11 -35.07 -36.40 29.40
C ARG A 11 -34.53 -35.78 28.11
N HIS A 12 -34.72 -36.44 26.97
CA HIS A 12 -34.53 -35.84 25.66
C HIS A 12 -35.51 -34.67 25.50
N LEU A 13 -34.99 -33.46 25.46
CA LEU A 13 -35.73 -32.27 25.05
C LEU A 13 -35.89 -32.32 23.53
N LEU A 14 -37.13 -32.42 23.03
CA LEU A 14 -37.42 -32.14 21.62
C LEU A 14 -37.06 -30.67 21.31
N PRO A 15 -36.48 -30.38 20.14
CA PRO A 15 -36.29 -29.00 19.70
C PRO A 15 -37.67 -28.31 19.52
N PRO A 16 -37.80 -27.02 19.89
CA PRO A 16 -39.03 -26.27 19.66
C PRO A 16 -39.36 -26.22 18.16
N ALA A 17 -40.64 -26.39 17.82
CA ALA A 17 -41.12 -26.26 16.46
C ALA A 17 -40.80 -24.85 15.92
N LEU A 18 -40.22 -24.79 14.72
CA LEU A 18 -39.99 -23.51 14.03
C LEU A 18 -41.33 -22.78 13.84
N PRO A 19 -41.38 -21.46 14.07
CA PRO A 19 -42.58 -20.67 13.78
C PRO A 19 -42.93 -20.75 12.29
N PRO A 20 -44.23 -20.66 11.93
CA PRO A 20 -44.65 -20.64 10.53
C PRO A 20 -43.97 -19.47 9.81
N ALA A 21 -43.47 -19.73 8.60
CA ALA A 21 -42.83 -18.71 7.78
C ALA A 21 -43.81 -17.54 7.54
N PRO A 22 -43.34 -16.28 7.62
CA PRO A 22 -44.18 -15.12 7.33
C PRO A 22 -44.73 -15.21 5.90
N PRO A 23 -45.94 -14.67 5.63
CA PRO A 23 -46.49 -14.66 4.28
C PRO A 23 -45.53 -13.92 3.33
N PRO A 24 -45.43 -14.34 2.06
CA PRO A 24 -44.57 -13.66 1.09
C PRO A 24 -45.02 -12.20 0.94
N PHE A 25 -44.05 -11.29 0.99
CA PHE A 25 -44.28 -9.86 0.78
C PHE A 25 -44.95 -9.65 -0.59
N ASN A 26 -46.03 -8.86 -0.61
CA ASN A 26 -46.76 -8.50 -1.82
C ASN A 26 -46.63 -6.99 -2.06
N ASP A 27 -46.04 -6.59 -3.17
CA ASP A 27 -45.91 -5.19 -3.56
C ASP A 27 -47.25 -4.67 -4.09
N THR A 28 -47.82 -3.68 -3.41
CA THR A 28 -49.12 -3.07 -3.75
C THR A 28 -48.97 -1.79 -4.57
N ALA A 29 -47.77 -1.47 -5.06
CA ALA A 29 -47.58 -0.29 -5.91
C ALA A 29 -48.19 -0.51 -7.30
N ASP A 30 -48.89 0.50 -7.82
CA ASP A 30 -49.42 0.49 -9.19
C ASP A 30 -48.43 1.07 -10.21
N ASP A 31 -47.41 1.80 -9.74
CA ASP A 31 -46.41 2.48 -10.58
C ASP A 31 -44.98 1.94 -10.38
N CYS A 32 -44.20 1.95 -11.45
CA CYS A 32 -42.78 1.63 -11.43
C CYS A 32 -41.97 2.79 -10.82
N ALA A 33 -41.27 2.57 -9.70
CA ALA A 33 -40.54 3.66 -9.02
C ALA A 33 -39.24 4.12 -9.72
N ILE A 34 -38.86 3.55 -10.87
CA ILE A 34 -37.72 4.02 -11.69
C ILE A 34 -38.18 5.04 -12.73
N CYS A 35 -39.27 4.75 -13.45
CA CYS A 35 -39.76 5.61 -14.53
C CYS A 35 -41.04 6.38 -14.18
N LEU A 36 -41.65 6.06 -13.04
CA LEU A 36 -42.89 6.66 -12.53
C LEU A 36 -44.12 6.43 -13.43
N SER A 37 -44.10 5.39 -14.26
CA SER A 37 -45.21 4.99 -15.14
C SER A 37 -45.96 3.78 -14.57
N PRO A 38 -47.27 3.63 -14.87
CA PRO A 38 -48.06 2.49 -14.42
C PRO A 38 -47.46 1.15 -14.83
N LEU A 39 -47.44 0.19 -13.91
CA LEU A 39 -46.88 -1.16 -14.11
C LEU A 39 -47.61 -1.97 -15.18
N ALA A 40 -48.86 -1.60 -15.49
CA ALA A 40 -49.66 -2.24 -16.52
C ALA A 40 -49.19 -1.93 -17.96
N GLU A 41 -48.35 -0.90 -18.14
CA GLU A 41 -47.98 -0.39 -19.47
C GLU A 41 -46.83 -1.16 -20.14
N ALA A 42 -46.08 -1.98 -19.41
CA ALA A 42 -44.96 -2.74 -19.96
C ALA A 42 -44.70 -4.06 -19.19
N PRO A 43 -43.92 -5.01 -19.74
CA PRO A 43 -43.60 -6.26 -19.05
C PRO A 43 -42.92 -6.03 -17.70
N VAL A 44 -43.46 -6.65 -16.65
CA VAL A 44 -42.96 -6.53 -15.28
C VAL A 44 -42.23 -7.79 -14.80
N ILE A 45 -41.36 -7.60 -13.80
CA ILE A 45 -40.71 -8.66 -13.03
C ILE A 45 -40.90 -8.41 -11.55
N THR A 46 -40.90 -9.49 -10.78
CA THR A 46 -40.86 -9.45 -9.31
C THR A 46 -39.47 -9.85 -8.85
N LEU A 47 -38.79 -8.97 -8.14
CA LEU A 47 -37.48 -9.26 -7.54
C LEU A 47 -37.64 -10.20 -6.32
N PRO A 48 -36.57 -10.83 -5.83
CA PRO A 48 -36.64 -11.76 -4.70
C PRO A 48 -37.12 -11.12 -3.40
N CYS A 49 -36.97 -9.79 -3.28
CA CYS A 49 -37.55 -9.00 -2.19
C CYS A 49 -39.07 -8.76 -2.33
N GLY A 50 -39.70 -9.29 -3.38
CA GLY A 50 -41.13 -9.21 -3.68
C GLY A 50 -41.58 -7.90 -4.33
N HIS A 51 -40.69 -6.94 -4.56
CA HIS A 51 -41.01 -5.69 -5.27
C HIS A 51 -41.15 -5.90 -6.78
N VAL A 52 -42.15 -5.25 -7.38
CA VAL A 52 -42.51 -5.32 -8.79
C VAL A 52 -41.99 -4.09 -9.54
N TRP A 53 -41.44 -4.33 -10.73
CA TRP A 53 -40.81 -3.32 -11.58
C TRP A 53 -41.00 -3.62 -13.06
N HIS A 54 -40.97 -2.59 -13.91
CA HIS A 54 -40.78 -2.80 -15.35
C HIS A 54 -39.43 -3.48 -15.61
N THR A 55 -39.46 -4.55 -16.40
CA THR A 55 -38.28 -5.33 -16.79
C THR A 55 -37.21 -4.45 -17.43
N ALA A 56 -37.64 -3.55 -18.34
CA ALA A 56 -36.76 -2.63 -19.05
C ALA A 56 -36.08 -1.62 -18.10
N CYS A 57 -36.78 -1.16 -17.06
CA CYS A 57 -36.24 -0.20 -16.10
C CYS A 57 -35.12 -0.81 -15.26
N VAL A 58 -35.34 -2.00 -14.69
CA VAL A 58 -34.29 -2.68 -13.89
C VAL A 58 -33.12 -3.08 -14.78
N ARG A 59 -33.39 -3.51 -16.02
CA ARG A 59 -32.35 -3.80 -17.01
C ARG A 59 -31.48 -2.57 -17.31
N ALA A 60 -32.09 -1.41 -17.56
CA ALA A 60 -31.38 -0.16 -17.80
C ALA A 60 -30.55 0.25 -16.58
N GLN A 61 -31.13 0.15 -15.38
CA GLN A 61 -30.43 0.43 -14.12
C GLN A 61 -29.17 -0.45 -13.97
N LEU A 62 -29.30 -1.77 -14.16
CA LEU A 62 -28.17 -2.70 -14.06
C LEU A 62 -27.12 -2.46 -15.15
N THR A 63 -27.54 -2.05 -16.34
CA THR A 63 -26.63 -1.71 -17.44
C THR A 63 -25.79 -0.48 -17.09
N HIS A 64 -26.41 0.56 -16.49
CA HIS A 64 -25.70 1.75 -16.01
C HIS A 64 -24.83 1.46 -14.78
N ALA A 65 -25.22 0.49 -13.96
CA ALA A 65 -24.48 0.06 -12.78
C ALA A 65 -23.28 -0.87 -13.12
N ARG A 66 -23.01 -1.11 -14.40
CA ARG A 66 -21.84 -1.90 -14.82
C ARG A 66 -20.56 -1.22 -14.29
N PRO A 67 -19.65 -1.97 -13.65
CA PRO A 67 -18.38 -1.43 -13.16
C PRO A 67 -17.63 -0.64 -14.24
N ASP A 68 -17.32 0.62 -13.95
CA ASP A 68 -16.37 1.43 -14.72
C ASP A 68 -14.95 1.12 -14.20
N PRO A 69 -14.06 0.54 -15.03
CA PRO A 69 -12.70 0.23 -14.60
C PRO A 69 -11.95 1.44 -14.04
N ALA A 70 -12.19 2.63 -14.57
CA ALA A 70 -11.46 3.84 -14.20
C ALA A 70 -11.94 4.47 -12.88
N ARG A 71 -13.01 3.94 -12.27
CA ARG A 71 -13.64 4.51 -11.08
C ARG A 71 -13.73 3.51 -9.93
N ARG A 72 -14.05 4.04 -8.76
CA ARG A 72 -14.36 3.21 -7.58
C ARG A 72 -15.59 2.35 -7.90
N LEU A 73 -15.50 1.08 -7.52
CA LEU A 73 -16.61 0.15 -7.59
C LEU A 73 -17.73 0.61 -6.66
N ALA A 74 -18.94 0.70 -7.22
CA ALA A 74 -20.15 1.03 -6.51
C ALA A 74 -21.25 0.02 -6.86
N PHE A 75 -21.97 -0.46 -5.85
CA PHE A 75 -23.00 -1.49 -6.01
C PHE A 75 -24.42 -0.97 -5.78
N ALA A 76 -24.60 0.32 -5.45
CA ALA A 76 -25.92 0.88 -5.18
C ALA A 76 -26.89 0.69 -6.37
N GLY A 77 -26.38 0.80 -7.61
CA GLY A 77 -27.18 0.60 -8.82
C GLY A 77 -27.53 -0.87 -9.13
N THR A 78 -27.04 -1.84 -8.36
CA THR A 78 -27.37 -3.28 -8.54
C THR A 78 -28.39 -3.80 -7.53
N ALA A 79 -28.93 -2.90 -6.70
CA ALA A 79 -29.97 -3.18 -5.73
C ALA A 79 -31.35 -2.70 -6.19
N CYS A 80 -32.39 -3.26 -5.58
CA CYS A 80 -33.76 -2.80 -5.66
C CYS A 80 -33.84 -1.37 -5.11
N ALA A 81 -34.27 -0.41 -5.93
CA ALA A 81 -34.36 0.99 -5.52
C ALA A 81 -35.40 1.26 -4.41
N LYS A 82 -36.35 0.33 -4.17
CA LYS A 82 -37.34 0.43 -3.08
C LYS A 82 -36.77 0.02 -1.72
N CYS A 83 -35.91 -0.99 -1.65
CA CYS A 83 -35.52 -1.61 -0.37
C CYS A 83 -34.04 -1.98 -0.22
N GLY A 84 -33.20 -1.76 -1.23
CA GLY A 84 -31.77 -2.07 -1.18
C GLY A 84 -31.40 -3.55 -1.35
N ALA A 85 -32.37 -4.47 -1.42
CA ALA A 85 -32.11 -5.88 -1.67
C ALA A 85 -31.57 -6.11 -3.09
N TRP A 86 -30.65 -7.05 -3.27
CA TRP A 86 -30.02 -7.30 -4.58
C TRP A 86 -31.03 -7.63 -5.68
N ALA A 87 -30.88 -6.97 -6.83
CA ALA A 87 -31.76 -7.16 -7.97
C ALA A 87 -31.33 -8.39 -8.78
N GLU A 88 -31.90 -9.54 -8.45
CA GLU A 88 -31.60 -10.82 -9.12
C GLU A 88 -32.87 -11.41 -9.74
N HIS A 89 -32.87 -11.63 -11.05
CA HIS A 89 -33.99 -12.26 -11.74
C HIS A 89 -33.49 -13.00 -12.99
N PRO A 90 -34.06 -14.18 -13.35
CA PRO A 90 -33.65 -14.93 -14.54
C PRO A 90 -33.64 -14.09 -15.83
N ALA A 91 -34.61 -13.19 -16.00
CA ALA A 91 -34.73 -12.29 -17.16
C ALA A 91 -33.67 -11.16 -17.22
N LEU A 92 -32.82 -11.03 -16.21
CA LEU A 92 -31.78 -10.00 -16.11
C LEU A 92 -30.37 -10.59 -16.05
N ARG A 93 -30.21 -11.91 -16.16
CA ARG A 93 -28.92 -12.60 -15.97
C ARG A 93 -27.81 -12.06 -16.87
N ASP A 94 -28.13 -11.70 -18.09
CA ASP A 94 -27.19 -11.19 -19.08
C ASP A 94 -26.56 -9.84 -18.67
N VAL A 95 -27.33 -8.95 -18.03
CA VAL A 95 -26.83 -7.65 -17.55
C VAL A 95 -26.36 -7.70 -16.08
N ALA A 96 -26.86 -8.66 -15.29
CA ALA A 96 -26.51 -8.81 -13.88
C ALA A 96 -25.23 -9.63 -13.64
N ALA A 97 -24.80 -10.46 -14.61
CA ALA A 97 -23.70 -11.41 -14.42
C ALA A 97 -22.38 -10.73 -14.02
N VAL A 98 -21.98 -9.67 -14.73
CA VAL A 98 -20.69 -9.00 -14.47
C VAL A 98 -20.69 -8.28 -13.11
N PRO A 99 -21.66 -7.41 -12.79
CA PRO A 99 -21.70 -6.78 -11.47
C PRO A 99 -21.78 -7.79 -10.31
N ALA A 100 -22.53 -8.89 -10.48
CA ALA A 100 -22.61 -9.95 -9.48
C ALA A 100 -21.27 -10.67 -9.25
N ALA A 101 -20.53 -10.98 -10.33
CA ALA A 101 -19.22 -11.60 -10.23
C ALA A 101 -18.19 -10.69 -9.53
N VAL A 102 -18.19 -9.39 -9.87
CA VAL A 102 -17.33 -8.39 -9.22
C VAL A 102 -17.68 -8.23 -7.74
N ARG A 103 -18.98 -8.16 -7.40
CA ARG A 103 -19.44 -8.14 -6.00
C ARG A 103 -18.95 -9.36 -5.23
N GLN A 104 -19.13 -10.56 -5.76
CA GLN A 104 -18.70 -11.80 -5.11
C GLN A 104 -17.17 -11.86 -4.92
N ALA A 105 -16.40 -11.25 -5.82
CA ALA A 105 -14.95 -11.12 -5.65
C ALA A 105 -14.59 -10.11 -4.55
N VAL A 106 -15.28 -8.97 -4.47
CA VAL A 106 -15.13 -7.99 -3.36
C VAL A 106 -15.50 -8.61 -2.02
N ASP A 107 -16.59 -9.37 -1.94
CA ASP A 107 -17.04 -10.02 -0.71
C ASP A 107 -16.00 -11.01 -0.18
N ARG A 108 -15.36 -11.77 -1.07
CA ARG A 108 -14.24 -12.65 -0.69
C ARG A 108 -13.08 -11.86 -0.09
N LEU A 109 -12.70 -10.75 -0.71
CA LEU A 109 -11.63 -9.88 -0.19
C LEU A 109 -11.99 -9.26 1.17
N LEU A 110 -13.27 -8.91 1.38
CA LEU A 110 -13.76 -8.39 2.65
C LEU A 110 -13.74 -9.46 3.75
N VAL A 111 -14.19 -10.67 3.45
CA VAL A 111 -14.11 -11.82 4.38
C VAL A 111 -12.65 -12.15 4.73
N GLU A 112 -11.74 -12.15 3.74
CA GLU A 112 -10.32 -12.36 3.99
C GLU A 112 -9.71 -11.29 4.91
N ARG A 113 -10.18 -10.04 4.79
CA ARG A 113 -9.66 -8.91 5.55
C ARG A 113 -10.26 -8.77 6.95
N LEU A 114 -11.56 -9.01 7.10
CA LEU A 114 -12.34 -8.71 8.31
C LEU A 114 -12.76 -9.98 9.06
N GLY A 115 -12.63 -11.15 8.45
CA GLY A 115 -13.10 -12.43 8.97
C GLY A 115 -14.49 -12.83 8.45
N PRO A 116 -14.92 -14.08 8.73
CA PRO A 116 -16.16 -14.66 8.20
C PRO A 116 -17.44 -14.03 8.76
N ASP A 117 -17.38 -13.44 9.95
CA ASP A 117 -18.54 -12.87 10.64
C ASP A 117 -18.76 -11.37 10.33
N ALA A 118 -18.03 -10.83 9.35
CA ALA A 118 -18.10 -9.42 9.00
C ALA A 118 -19.46 -9.04 8.40
N ASP A 119 -20.01 -7.88 8.81
CA ASP A 119 -21.12 -7.24 8.10
C ASP A 119 -20.63 -6.72 6.75
N LEU A 120 -20.83 -7.53 5.71
CA LEU A 120 -20.39 -7.22 4.36
C LEU A 120 -21.11 -6.00 3.76
N ASP A 121 -22.33 -5.71 4.18
CA ASP A 121 -23.07 -4.53 3.70
C ASP A 121 -22.46 -3.24 4.26
N ALA A 122 -22.13 -3.22 5.55
CA ALA A 122 -21.39 -2.11 6.15
C ALA A 122 -19.98 -1.99 5.55
N ALA A 123 -19.25 -3.10 5.46
CA ALA A 123 -17.88 -3.12 4.97
C ALA A 123 -17.76 -2.63 3.51
N ARG A 124 -18.71 -2.98 2.63
CA ARG A 124 -18.76 -2.46 1.25
C ARG A 124 -18.98 -0.94 1.18
N ARG A 125 -19.67 -0.34 2.15
CA ARG A 125 -19.87 1.12 2.19
C ARG A 125 -18.64 1.86 2.72
N GLU A 126 -17.83 1.20 3.54
CA GLU A 126 -16.66 1.77 4.20
C GLU A 126 -15.36 1.55 3.41
N ALA A 127 -15.31 0.56 2.52
CA ALA A 127 -14.15 0.22 1.71
C ALA A 127 -14.26 0.78 0.28
N ALA A 128 -13.14 1.23 -0.27
CA ALA A 128 -13.00 1.60 -1.68
C ALA A 128 -12.30 0.47 -2.44
N PHE A 129 -12.99 -0.08 -3.44
CA PHE A 129 -12.44 -1.09 -4.34
C PHE A 129 -12.34 -0.55 -5.75
N TYR A 130 -11.35 -1.01 -6.50
CA TYR A 130 -11.11 -0.64 -7.90
C TYR A 130 -10.83 -1.90 -8.72
N LEU A 131 -11.04 -1.83 -10.04
CA LEU A 131 -10.59 -2.89 -10.94
C LEU A 131 -9.14 -2.66 -11.33
N CYS A 132 -8.34 -3.72 -11.22
CA CYS A 132 -6.96 -3.68 -11.63
C CYS A 132 -6.83 -3.41 -13.13
N SER A 133 -5.98 -2.46 -13.53
CA SER A 133 -5.71 -2.18 -14.95
C SER A 133 -4.99 -3.31 -15.69
N ALA A 134 -4.33 -4.22 -14.96
CA ALA A 134 -3.54 -5.31 -15.53
C ALA A 134 -4.32 -6.63 -15.63
N CYS A 135 -5.05 -7.03 -14.57
CA CYS A 135 -5.77 -8.30 -14.53
C CYS A 135 -7.29 -8.16 -14.39
N GLU A 136 -7.81 -6.93 -14.31
CA GLU A 136 -9.23 -6.63 -14.12
C GLU A 136 -9.86 -7.19 -12.83
N ALA A 137 -9.07 -7.82 -11.96
CA ALA A 137 -9.54 -8.27 -10.66
C ALA A 137 -9.78 -7.08 -9.73
N PRO A 138 -10.85 -7.10 -8.91
CA PRO A 138 -11.05 -6.08 -7.89
C PRO A 138 -9.94 -6.16 -6.84
N PHE A 139 -9.54 -5.00 -6.32
CA PHE A 139 -8.59 -4.92 -5.22
C PHE A 139 -8.97 -3.79 -4.27
N PHE A 140 -8.55 -3.92 -3.01
CA PHE A 140 -8.79 -2.91 -1.99
C PHE A 140 -7.83 -1.73 -2.22
N GLY A 141 -8.40 -0.55 -2.49
CA GLY A 141 -7.65 0.69 -2.74
C GLY A 141 -7.76 1.72 -1.61
N GLY A 142 -8.21 1.31 -0.41
CA GLY A 142 -8.36 2.20 0.75
C GLY A 142 -9.79 2.23 1.28
N THR A 143 -10.09 3.17 2.17
CA THR A 143 -11.45 3.38 2.68
C THR A 143 -12.24 4.30 1.73
N ALA A 144 -13.56 4.21 1.79
CA ALA A 144 -14.45 5.11 1.07
C ALA A 144 -14.23 6.58 1.49
N ALA A 145 -13.83 6.82 2.74
CA ALA A 145 -13.46 8.16 3.21
C ALA A 145 -12.24 8.71 2.46
N CYS A 146 -11.16 7.90 2.33
CA CYS A 146 -9.96 8.29 1.60
C CYS A 146 -10.23 8.45 0.07
N ALA A 147 -11.20 7.70 -0.48
CA ALA A 147 -11.56 7.78 -1.90
C ALA A 147 -12.47 8.98 -2.26
N ARG A 148 -13.22 9.56 -1.32
CA ARG A 148 -14.20 10.64 -1.59
C ARG A 148 -13.57 11.90 -2.19
N GLU A 149 -12.31 12.17 -1.89
CA GLU A 149 -11.58 13.31 -2.48
C GLU A 149 -11.26 13.09 -3.97
N HIS A 150 -11.23 11.82 -4.42
CA HIS A 150 -10.89 11.42 -5.79
C HIS A 150 -12.08 10.87 -6.61
N ASP A 151 -13.28 10.77 -6.02
CA ASP A 151 -14.47 10.14 -6.64
C ASP A 151 -14.96 10.81 -7.93
N ARG A 152 -14.56 12.06 -8.18
CA ARG A 152 -14.99 12.83 -9.36
C ARG A 152 -14.12 12.56 -10.59
N ASP A 153 -12.90 12.07 -10.40
CA ASP A 153 -11.89 11.94 -11.45
C ASP A 153 -11.63 10.47 -11.79
N ALA A 154 -11.34 10.19 -13.05
CA ALA A 154 -10.92 8.86 -13.49
C ALA A 154 -9.48 8.61 -13.01
N LEU A 155 -9.26 7.54 -12.25
CA LEU A 155 -7.92 7.18 -11.80
C LEU A 155 -7.09 6.61 -12.96
N PRO A 156 -5.84 7.08 -13.14
CA PRO A 156 -5.01 6.63 -14.23
C PRO A 156 -4.65 5.14 -14.08
N PRO A 157 -4.39 4.41 -15.18
CA PRO A 157 -4.22 2.96 -15.14
C PRO A 157 -3.07 2.46 -14.25
N ASP A 158 -1.99 3.21 -14.13
CA ASP A 158 -0.81 2.90 -13.32
C ASP A 158 -1.06 3.01 -11.81
N GLU A 159 -2.01 3.85 -11.39
CA GLU A 159 -2.45 3.93 -9.99
C GLU A 159 -3.46 2.82 -9.61
N ARG A 160 -3.96 2.07 -10.59
CA ARG A 160 -4.95 1.00 -10.40
C ARG A 160 -4.35 -0.39 -10.56
N VAL A 161 -3.20 -0.67 -9.97
CA VAL A 161 -2.57 -2.00 -10.03
C VAL A 161 -2.72 -2.72 -8.69
N CYS A 162 -3.31 -3.92 -8.69
CA CYS A 162 -3.52 -4.68 -7.47
C CYS A 162 -2.20 -5.26 -6.91
N PRO A 163 -2.12 -5.58 -5.61
CA PRO A 163 -0.92 -6.14 -4.99
C PRO A 163 -0.36 -7.41 -5.65
N ALA A 164 -1.23 -8.20 -6.31
CA ALA A 164 -0.81 -9.39 -7.06
C ALA A 164 -0.20 -9.01 -8.44
N CYS A 165 -0.67 -7.92 -9.04
CA CYS A 165 -0.19 -7.41 -10.33
C CYS A 165 0.90 -6.35 -10.19
N THR A 166 1.18 -5.84 -8.99
CA THR A 166 2.40 -5.06 -8.66
C THR A 166 3.68 -5.91 -8.73
N VAL A 167 3.59 -7.08 -9.37
CA VAL A 167 4.62 -8.03 -9.76
C VAL A 167 5.36 -8.68 -8.59
N SER A 168 4.96 -9.93 -8.32
CA SER A 168 5.89 -10.98 -7.88
C SER A 168 6.41 -11.71 -9.13
N VAL A 169 7.67 -11.49 -9.54
CA VAL A 169 8.26 -12.27 -10.66
C VAL A 169 8.73 -13.62 -10.12
N ALA A 170 8.21 -14.71 -10.67
CA ALA A 170 8.84 -16.02 -10.53
C ALA A 170 10.09 -16.08 -11.42
N CYS A 171 11.25 -16.40 -10.85
CA CYS A 171 12.47 -16.62 -11.62
C CYS A 171 12.30 -17.83 -12.53
N ALA A 172 12.34 -17.64 -13.85
CA ALA A 172 12.46 -18.71 -14.82
C ALA A 172 13.89 -19.27 -14.77
N GLY A 173 14.19 -20.08 -13.75
CA GLY A 173 15.49 -20.69 -13.56
C GLY A 173 15.92 -21.44 -14.82
N ARG A 174 16.91 -20.90 -15.55
CA ARG A 174 17.61 -21.64 -16.60
C ARG A 174 18.75 -22.46 -15.97
N PRO A 175 19.09 -23.63 -16.53
CA PRO A 175 20.27 -24.42 -16.13
C PRO A 175 21.62 -23.69 -16.25
N ALA A 176 21.66 -22.55 -16.97
CA ALA A 176 22.85 -21.73 -17.21
C ALA A 176 22.86 -20.41 -16.43
N CYS A 177 22.10 -20.31 -15.33
CA CYS A 177 22.17 -19.14 -14.44
C CYS A 177 23.53 -19.11 -13.72
N VAL A 178 24.32 -18.06 -13.93
CA VAL A 178 25.67 -17.90 -13.36
C VAL A 178 25.67 -17.40 -11.90
N GLN A 179 24.49 -17.21 -11.29
CA GLN A 179 24.36 -16.76 -9.91
C GLN A 179 24.30 -17.94 -8.92
N PRO A 180 24.98 -17.87 -7.75
CA PRO A 180 25.02 -18.98 -6.82
C PRO A 180 23.62 -19.35 -6.29
N LEU A 181 23.27 -20.64 -6.38
CA LEU A 181 22.09 -21.19 -5.73
C LEU A 181 22.42 -21.56 -4.27
N PRO A 182 21.50 -21.34 -3.31
CA PRO A 182 21.63 -21.92 -1.98
C PRO A 182 21.80 -23.45 -2.06
N ALA A 183 22.59 -24.02 -1.16
CA ALA A 183 22.88 -25.45 -1.13
C ALA A 183 21.59 -26.30 -1.18
N GLY A 184 21.53 -27.22 -2.16
CA GLY A 184 20.40 -28.14 -2.32
C GLY A 184 19.20 -27.61 -3.11
N ARG A 185 19.28 -26.45 -3.78
CA ARG A 185 18.19 -25.95 -4.65
C ARG A 185 18.57 -25.91 -6.13
N SER A 186 17.61 -26.25 -6.99
CA SER A 186 17.75 -26.26 -8.46
C SER A 186 17.07 -25.07 -9.16
N THR A 187 16.35 -24.23 -8.43
CA THR A 187 15.66 -23.03 -8.95
C THR A 187 15.68 -21.91 -7.91
N HIS A 188 15.83 -20.65 -8.34
CA HIS A 188 15.60 -19.50 -7.47
C HIS A 188 14.08 -19.35 -7.20
N ARG A 189 13.71 -19.12 -5.93
CA ARG A 189 12.34 -18.78 -5.53
C ARG A 189 12.41 -17.61 -4.56
N ASN A 190 11.50 -16.65 -4.70
CA ASN A 190 11.27 -15.64 -3.67
C ASN A 190 10.80 -16.38 -2.41
N GLY A 191 11.57 -16.24 -1.33
CA GLY A 191 11.26 -16.88 -0.05
C GLY A 191 10.22 -16.08 0.75
N PRO A 192 9.60 -16.70 1.77
CA PRO A 192 8.68 -16.03 2.71
C PRO A 192 9.39 -15.21 3.80
N ASP A 193 10.69 -14.95 3.66
CA ASP A 193 11.54 -14.32 4.68
C ASP A 193 11.64 -12.80 4.46
N PRO A 194 11.37 -11.93 5.46
CA PRO A 194 11.54 -10.47 5.35
C PRO A 194 12.98 -10.01 5.08
N ALA A 195 13.99 -10.85 5.36
CA ALA A 195 15.37 -10.62 4.95
C ALA A 195 15.62 -10.98 3.47
N CYS A 196 14.65 -11.63 2.82
CA CYS A 196 14.61 -11.99 1.40
C CYS A 196 13.78 -10.97 0.58
N GLU A 197 13.61 -9.75 1.06
CA GLU A 197 12.94 -8.65 0.35
C GLU A 197 13.78 -8.07 -0.81
N GLN A 198 14.39 -8.90 -1.68
CA GLN A 198 15.02 -8.42 -2.93
C GLN A 198 15.08 -9.50 -4.03
N LEU A 199 14.72 -9.13 -5.26
CA LEU A 199 15.60 -9.04 -6.46
C LEU A 199 14.82 -9.30 -7.79
N TYR A 200 14.85 -8.28 -8.66
CA TYR A 200 14.85 -8.29 -10.14
C TYR A 200 13.93 -9.22 -10.93
N ALA A 201 13.13 -8.60 -11.79
CA ALA A 201 13.01 -9.09 -13.16
C ALA A 201 14.43 -9.18 -13.76
N CYS A 202 15.01 -10.37 -13.76
CA CYS A 202 16.29 -10.69 -14.37
C CYS A 202 16.43 -10.03 -15.76
N GLY A 203 17.30 -9.02 -15.88
CA GLY A 203 17.61 -8.37 -17.17
C GLY A 203 18.30 -9.30 -18.19
N ALA A 204 18.82 -10.45 -17.75
CA ALA A 204 19.32 -11.51 -18.63
C ALA A 204 18.19 -12.45 -19.15
N CYS A 205 16.97 -12.32 -18.63
CA CYS A 205 15.84 -13.21 -18.94
C CYS A 205 14.84 -12.55 -19.90
N THR A 206 15.01 -11.27 -20.21
CA THR A 206 14.20 -10.51 -21.19
C THR A 206 14.88 -10.33 -22.54
N SER A 207 16.10 -10.84 -22.73
CA SER A 207 16.76 -10.85 -24.04
C SER A 207 16.67 -12.23 -24.68
N SER A 208 16.21 -12.23 -25.94
CA SER A 208 16.06 -13.33 -26.90
C SER A 208 14.83 -14.23 -26.76
N GLY A 209 13.87 -14.01 -27.67
CA GLY A 209 12.73 -14.88 -27.94
C GLY A 209 13.10 -16.11 -28.79
N GLN A 210 12.03 -16.78 -29.24
CA GLN A 210 11.91 -18.18 -29.70
C GLN A 210 11.62 -19.07 -28.48
N ASP A 211 10.37 -19.37 -28.14
CA ASP A 211 9.39 -20.07 -28.98
C ASP A 211 7.94 -19.59 -28.80
N GLY A 212 7.14 -19.88 -29.83
CA GLY A 212 5.80 -19.32 -30.06
C GLY A 212 4.74 -19.60 -29.00
N GLY A 213 4.16 -18.52 -28.49
CA GLY A 213 2.90 -18.51 -27.75
C GLY A 213 2.36 -17.09 -27.72
N ARG A 214 1.27 -16.84 -28.44
CA ARG A 214 0.69 -15.49 -28.63
C ARG A 214 0.11 -14.95 -27.32
N GLY A 215 0.46 -13.70 -27.00
CA GLY A 215 -0.29 -12.82 -26.08
C GLY A 215 0.36 -12.61 -24.71
N GLY A 216 1.25 -11.63 -24.59
CA GLY A 216 1.77 -11.22 -23.27
C GLY A 216 2.93 -10.21 -23.27
N ALA A 217 3.60 -10.01 -24.41
CA ALA A 217 4.82 -9.18 -24.47
C ALA A 217 4.57 -7.65 -24.53
N ALA A 218 3.35 -7.19 -24.84
CA ALA A 218 3.10 -5.76 -25.08
C ALA A 218 2.87 -4.94 -23.80
N ALA A 219 2.43 -5.55 -22.70
CA ALA A 219 2.09 -4.83 -21.47
C ALA A 219 3.27 -4.71 -20.48
N ALA A 220 4.22 -5.64 -20.50
CA ALA A 220 5.39 -5.63 -19.60
C ALA A 220 6.49 -4.64 -20.04
N ALA A 221 6.44 -4.13 -21.28
CA ALA A 221 7.41 -3.19 -21.81
C ALA A 221 7.18 -1.72 -21.38
N ALA A 222 6.08 -1.42 -20.69
CA ALA A 222 5.68 -0.04 -20.36
C ALA A 222 6.06 0.42 -18.93
N ALA A 223 6.43 -0.49 -18.02
CA ALA A 223 6.84 -0.12 -16.67
C ALA A 223 8.36 0.06 -16.59
N PRO A 224 8.89 1.23 -16.24
CA PRO A 224 10.33 1.42 -16.11
C PRO A 224 10.86 0.53 -14.98
N ALA A 225 11.93 -0.22 -15.28
CA ALA A 225 12.59 -1.05 -14.30
C ALA A 225 13.03 -0.19 -13.10
N THR A 226 12.78 -0.69 -11.87
CA THR A 226 13.17 -0.02 -10.63
C THR A 226 14.16 -0.86 -9.84
N SER A 227 15.14 -0.22 -9.20
CA SER A 227 16.15 -0.91 -8.40
C SER A 227 15.60 -1.43 -7.07
N ARG A 228 16.41 -2.25 -6.39
CA ARG A 228 16.21 -2.57 -4.97
C ARG A 228 16.07 -1.31 -4.09
N ASN A 229 15.59 -1.51 -2.86
CA ASN A 229 15.55 -0.42 -1.89
C ASN A 229 16.97 -0.07 -1.49
N LEU A 230 17.30 1.21 -1.56
CA LEU A 230 18.57 1.72 -1.08
C LEU A 230 18.49 2.10 0.41
N LEU A 231 17.29 2.13 0.98
CA LEU A 231 17.10 2.36 2.41
C LEU A 231 17.26 1.07 3.22
N VAL A 232 17.77 1.22 4.43
CA VAL A 232 17.79 0.18 5.47
C VAL A 232 16.63 0.40 6.44
N ASN A 233 16.10 -0.71 6.97
CA ASN A 233 15.00 -0.72 7.93
C ASN A 233 13.82 0.20 7.53
N PRO A 234 13.21 -0.02 6.34
CA PRO A 234 12.19 0.87 5.79
C PRO A 234 10.84 0.80 6.53
N SER A 235 10.62 -0.29 7.27
CA SER A 235 9.31 -0.66 7.83
C SER A 235 9.36 -0.93 9.34
N ALA A 236 10.30 -0.28 10.05
CA ALA A 236 10.43 -0.36 11.51
C ALA A 236 10.64 -1.78 12.08
N ALA A 237 11.09 -2.74 11.27
CA ALA A 237 11.33 -4.13 11.70
C ALA A 237 12.45 -4.21 12.76
N ALA A 238 13.45 -3.34 12.65
CA ALA A 238 14.58 -3.23 13.57
C ALA A 238 14.51 -1.93 14.42
N GLY A 239 13.32 -1.54 14.87
CA GLY A 239 13.13 -0.28 15.59
C GLY A 239 13.46 0.90 14.67
N THR A 240 14.24 1.86 15.16
CA THR A 240 14.74 3.00 14.37
C THR A 240 16.19 2.82 13.89
N ALA A 241 16.73 1.60 13.95
CA ALA A 241 18.10 1.33 13.50
C ALA A 241 18.30 1.75 12.03
N GLY A 242 19.45 2.39 11.74
CA GLY A 242 19.78 2.91 10.42
C GLY A 242 19.16 4.29 10.09
N TRP A 243 18.31 4.84 10.96
CA TRP A 243 17.78 6.19 10.80
C TRP A 243 18.43 7.17 11.78
N HIS A 244 18.72 8.37 11.30
CA HIS A 244 19.14 9.50 12.11
C HIS A 244 17.92 10.17 12.71
N VAL A 245 17.57 9.76 13.92
CA VAL A 245 16.41 10.27 14.66
C VAL A 245 16.82 11.49 15.48
N LEU A 246 16.15 12.61 15.27
CA LEU A 246 16.31 13.80 16.12
C LEU A 246 15.38 13.68 17.33
N ARG A 247 15.94 13.95 18.50
CA ARG A 247 15.20 13.95 19.77
C ARG A 247 14.96 15.39 20.21
N ALA A 248 13.70 15.76 20.36
CA ALA A 248 13.28 17.07 20.88
C ALA A 248 12.54 16.86 22.20
N LEU A 249 13.02 17.49 23.27
CA LEU A 249 12.46 17.31 24.63
C LEU A 249 12.34 15.83 25.05
N GLY A 250 13.32 15.01 24.67
CA GLY A 250 13.33 13.56 24.90
C GLY A 250 12.37 12.75 24.02
N GLN A 251 11.53 13.39 23.21
CA GLN A 251 10.59 12.74 22.29
C GLN A 251 11.21 12.58 20.89
N ALA A 252 10.82 11.50 20.21
CA ALA A 252 11.29 11.14 18.89
C ALA A 252 10.33 10.15 18.23
N TRP A 253 10.56 9.86 16.95
CA TRP A 253 9.91 8.72 16.30
C TRP A 253 10.14 7.43 17.11
N SER A 254 9.04 6.76 17.41
CA SER A 254 8.98 5.45 18.05
C SER A 254 8.53 4.40 17.03
N THR A 255 8.36 3.16 17.46
CA THR A 255 7.88 2.06 16.61
C THR A 255 6.80 1.25 17.30
N GLU A 256 5.81 0.80 16.54
CA GLU A 256 4.71 -0.01 17.05
C GLU A 256 4.37 -1.17 16.10
N ALA A 257 3.61 -2.13 16.60
CA ALA A 257 2.90 -3.08 15.75
C ALA A 257 1.75 -2.36 15.07
N SER A 258 1.61 -2.54 13.76
CA SER A 258 0.62 -1.80 13.00
C SER A 258 -0.78 -2.35 13.26
N ALA A 259 -1.68 -1.49 13.73
CA ALA A 259 -3.10 -1.85 13.89
C ALA A 259 -3.77 -2.15 12.54
N VAL A 260 -3.32 -1.47 11.47
CA VAL A 260 -3.73 -1.71 10.09
C VAL A 260 -2.47 -2.05 9.29
N PRO A 261 -2.08 -3.33 9.17
CA PRO A 261 -0.90 -3.70 8.40
C PRO A 261 -1.01 -3.22 6.94
N LEU A 262 0.07 -2.68 6.39
CA LEU A 262 0.11 -2.24 4.99
C LEU A 262 0.02 -3.45 4.05
N SER A 263 0.71 -4.54 4.40
CA SER A 263 0.69 -5.81 3.67
C SER A 263 1.01 -6.97 4.64
N PRO A 264 0.87 -8.24 4.24
CA PRO A 264 1.27 -9.37 5.07
C PRO A 264 2.73 -9.32 5.54
N GLY A 265 3.63 -8.71 4.75
CA GLY A 265 5.04 -8.53 5.07
C GLY A 265 5.33 -7.28 5.89
N VAL A 266 4.51 -6.23 5.77
CA VAL A 266 4.71 -4.94 6.44
C VAL A 266 3.71 -4.75 7.58
N ARG A 267 4.11 -5.20 8.78
CA ARG A 267 3.26 -5.21 9.98
C ARG A 267 3.73 -4.32 11.13
N ARG A 268 4.76 -3.50 10.91
CA ARG A 268 5.24 -2.50 11.87
C ARG A 268 5.31 -1.14 11.17
N ASN A 269 5.29 -0.09 11.97
CA ASN A 269 5.47 1.27 11.51
C ASN A 269 6.23 2.13 12.52
N PHE A 270 6.81 3.21 12.02
CA PHE A 270 7.21 4.34 12.82
C PHE A 270 5.95 5.11 13.26
N VAL A 271 5.98 5.69 14.46
CA VAL A 271 4.93 6.56 14.98
C VAL A 271 5.54 7.78 15.65
N SER A 272 5.00 8.96 15.35
CA SER A 272 5.43 10.23 15.95
C SER A 272 4.59 10.59 17.18
N THR A 273 5.06 11.56 17.95
CA THR A 273 4.45 11.97 19.21
C THR A 273 3.70 13.30 19.06
N TYR A 274 3.38 13.94 20.18
CA TYR A 274 2.80 15.28 20.26
C TYR A 274 3.77 16.43 19.99
N ILE A 275 5.06 16.14 19.82
CA ILE A 275 6.06 17.12 19.37
C ILE A 275 6.54 16.69 17.99
N THR A 276 6.97 17.66 17.18
CA THR A 276 7.57 17.39 15.87
C THR A 276 8.73 16.41 15.99
N CYS A 277 8.46 15.18 15.55
CA CYS A 277 9.43 14.12 15.42
C CYS A 277 10.07 14.21 14.05
N VAL A 278 11.40 14.03 13.99
CA VAL A 278 12.14 14.12 12.74
C VAL A 278 13.11 12.94 12.67
N MET A 279 13.15 12.27 11.53
CA MET A 279 14.15 11.24 11.25
C MET A 279 14.57 11.28 9.79
N ALA A 280 15.83 10.95 9.51
CA ALA A 280 16.36 10.96 8.16
C ALA A 280 17.31 9.78 7.89
N GLN A 281 17.48 9.43 6.62
CA GLN A 281 18.51 8.49 6.17
C GLN A 281 19.23 9.07 4.95
N VAL A 282 20.54 8.85 4.88
CA VAL A 282 21.37 9.29 3.77
C VAL A 282 21.78 8.07 2.95
N VAL A 283 21.59 8.16 1.64
CA VAL A 283 22.00 7.14 0.67
C VAL A 283 23.18 7.65 -0.13
N ASP A 284 24.24 6.86 -0.24
CA ASP A 284 25.36 7.11 -1.16
C ASP A 284 25.08 6.47 -2.53
N LEU A 285 24.84 7.30 -3.53
CA LEU A 285 24.54 6.86 -4.89
C LEU A 285 25.74 6.24 -5.59
N SER A 286 26.97 6.61 -5.26
CA SER A 286 28.15 6.11 -6.00
C SER A 286 28.38 4.60 -5.89
N ALA A 287 27.88 4.01 -4.80
CA ALA A 287 27.95 2.58 -4.59
C ALA A 287 26.98 1.82 -5.52
N VAL A 288 26.02 2.52 -6.14
CA VAL A 288 24.85 1.92 -6.80
C VAL A 288 24.48 2.56 -8.14
N VAL A 289 25.00 3.74 -8.49
CA VAL A 289 24.68 4.50 -9.71
C VAL A 289 25.96 5.03 -10.35
N ARG A 290 26.28 4.53 -11.54
CA ARG A 290 27.42 4.99 -12.35
C ARG A 290 27.17 6.28 -13.10
N ARG A 291 25.95 6.50 -13.60
CA ARG A 291 25.58 7.67 -14.43
C ARG A 291 24.37 8.41 -13.84
N PRO A 292 24.58 9.23 -12.78
CA PRO A 292 23.49 9.95 -12.11
C PRO A 292 22.72 10.94 -13.02
N GLY A 293 23.35 11.40 -14.11
CA GLY A 293 22.74 12.26 -15.12
C GLY A 293 21.70 11.58 -16.03
N GLU A 294 21.50 10.27 -15.90
CA GLU A 294 20.61 9.48 -16.76
C GLU A 294 19.55 8.68 -16.00
N VAL A 295 19.45 8.90 -14.68
CA VAL A 295 18.50 8.17 -13.84
C VAL A 295 17.59 9.12 -13.08
N VAL A 296 16.37 8.67 -12.83
CA VAL A 296 15.46 9.31 -11.90
C VAL A 296 15.42 8.49 -10.63
N LEU A 297 15.47 9.14 -9.48
CA LEU A 297 15.39 8.51 -8.17
C LEU A 297 13.97 8.70 -7.62
N SER A 298 13.32 7.61 -7.25
CA SER A 298 12.03 7.60 -6.59
C SER A 298 12.25 7.48 -5.08
N VAL A 299 11.81 8.48 -4.33
CA VAL A 299 11.78 8.49 -2.86
C VAL A 299 10.34 8.42 -2.41
N ALA A 300 9.97 7.41 -1.63
CA ALA A 300 8.60 7.18 -1.23
C ALA A 300 8.46 6.75 0.23
N ALA A 301 7.26 6.89 0.78
CA ALA A 301 6.86 6.32 2.06
C ALA A 301 5.33 6.14 2.09
N ALA A 302 4.85 5.13 2.82
CA ALA A 302 3.46 5.06 3.22
C ALA A 302 3.27 5.78 4.56
N PHE A 303 2.25 6.63 4.68
CA PHE A 303 1.93 7.34 5.92
C PHE A 303 0.46 7.20 6.33
N SER A 304 0.19 7.29 7.63
CA SER A 304 -1.17 7.19 8.21
C SER A 304 -1.26 7.90 9.57
N ALA A 305 -2.43 7.87 10.18
CA ALA A 305 -2.73 8.41 11.50
C ALA A 305 -3.71 7.48 12.25
N ARG A 306 -3.93 7.79 13.53
CA ARG A 306 -5.02 7.20 14.32
C ARG A 306 -6.34 7.92 14.03
N THR A 307 -7.46 7.30 14.38
CA THR A 307 -8.80 7.93 14.32
C THR A 307 -9.12 8.87 15.45
N ASP A 308 -8.56 8.65 16.63
CA ASP A 308 -8.85 9.41 17.84
C ASP A 308 -8.05 10.71 17.97
N CYS A 309 -7.00 10.88 17.15
CA CYS A 309 -6.17 12.07 17.13
C CYS A 309 -5.75 12.40 15.69
N SER A 310 -6.07 13.61 15.22
CA SER A 310 -5.55 14.10 13.95
C SER A 310 -4.06 14.40 14.10
N SER A 311 -3.34 14.19 13.02
CA SER A 311 -1.90 14.40 12.96
C SER A 311 -1.51 14.84 11.56
N TRP A 312 -0.25 15.24 11.42
CA TRP A 312 0.30 15.69 10.15
C TRP A 312 1.60 14.97 9.84
N TYR A 313 1.93 14.94 8.56
CA TYR A 313 3.11 14.28 8.04
C TYR A 313 3.83 15.15 7.00
N THR A 314 5.12 14.93 6.83
CA THR A 314 5.92 15.48 5.72
C THR A 314 6.94 14.45 5.27
N LEU A 315 6.98 14.19 3.96
CA LEU A 315 8.07 13.51 3.28
C LEU A 315 8.93 14.54 2.54
N GLU A 316 10.20 14.61 2.92
CA GLU A 316 11.22 15.45 2.30
C GLU A 316 12.24 14.56 1.59
N ALA A 317 12.59 14.95 0.36
CA ALA A 317 13.62 14.28 -0.44
C ALA A 317 14.58 15.33 -1.00
N ALA A 318 15.88 15.17 -0.77
CA ALA A 318 16.90 16.11 -1.24
C ALA A 318 18.06 15.38 -1.90
N LEU A 319 18.56 15.94 -3.00
CA LEU A 319 19.66 15.43 -3.79
C LEU A 319 20.87 16.34 -3.61
N TYR A 320 22.03 15.77 -3.30
CA TYR A 320 23.27 16.50 -3.04
C TYR A 320 24.41 16.03 -3.93
N ASP A 321 25.32 16.94 -4.24
CA ASP A 321 26.62 16.61 -4.83
C ASP A 321 27.64 16.10 -3.79
N GLY A 322 28.83 15.71 -4.25
CA GLY A 322 29.92 15.26 -3.38
C GLY A 322 30.50 16.34 -2.46
N ALA A 323 30.27 17.61 -2.75
CA ALA A 323 30.64 18.73 -1.89
C ALA A 323 29.58 19.05 -0.82
N CYS A 324 28.43 18.34 -0.84
CA CYS A 324 27.22 18.61 -0.06
C CYS A 324 26.49 19.91 -0.48
N GLY A 325 26.64 20.34 -1.73
CA GLY A 325 25.75 21.32 -2.37
C GLY A 325 24.41 20.68 -2.72
N GLU A 326 23.30 21.34 -2.37
CA GLU A 326 21.95 20.86 -2.70
C GLU A 326 21.69 21.10 -4.19
N LEU A 327 21.37 20.02 -4.91
CA LEU A 327 21.05 20.04 -6.34
C LEU A 327 19.55 20.15 -6.55
N GLN A 328 18.77 19.40 -5.77
CA GLN A 328 17.31 19.38 -5.86
C GLN A 328 16.71 19.11 -4.48
N TYR A 329 15.53 19.68 -4.25
CA TYR A 329 14.74 19.43 -3.05
C TYR A 329 13.26 19.28 -3.42
N ARG A 330 12.59 18.34 -2.76
CA ARG A 330 11.17 18.08 -2.85
C ARG A 330 10.60 17.87 -1.46
N THR A 331 9.38 18.32 -1.27
CA THR A 331 8.64 18.15 -0.02
C THR A 331 7.16 18.04 -0.33
N THR A 332 6.44 17.21 0.43
CA THR A 332 4.98 17.22 0.42
C THR A 332 4.42 18.48 1.10
N GLY A 333 5.26 19.23 1.83
CA GLY A 333 4.78 20.16 2.84
C GLY A 333 4.11 19.42 4.00
N ARG A 334 3.54 20.19 4.94
CA ARG A 334 2.72 19.63 6.02
C ARG A 334 1.39 19.19 5.42
N VAL A 335 1.19 17.87 5.29
CA VAL A 335 -0.07 17.27 4.85
C VAL A 335 -0.79 16.65 6.05
N PRO A 336 -2.14 16.71 6.11
CA PRO A 336 -2.90 15.93 7.08
C PRO A 336 -2.63 14.44 6.88
N ALA A 337 -2.39 13.71 7.97
CA ALA A 337 -2.19 12.28 7.93
C ALA A 337 -3.56 11.56 7.98
N PRO A 338 -3.83 10.63 7.05
CA PRO A 338 -5.13 9.99 6.96
C PRO A 338 -5.34 8.98 8.09
N ALA A 339 -6.49 9.04 8.74
CA ALA A 339 -6.86 8.08 9.78
C ALA A 339 -7.21 6.71 9.16
N ASP A 340 -6.73 5.63 9.77
CA ASP A 340 -7.07 4.22 9.46
C ASP A 340 -6.81 3.74 8.01
N CYS A 341 -6.15 4.56 7.17
CA CYS A 341 -5.71 4.16 5.83
C CYS A 341 -4.25 4.60 5.61
N TRP A 342 -3.49 3.81 4.84
CA TRP A 342 -2.15 4.19 4.41
C TRP A 342 -2.27 4.94 3.09
N MET A 343 -1.63 6.11 2.98
CA MET A 343 -1.47 6.84 1.73
C MET A 343 -0.02 6.84 1.28
N PRO A 344 0.23 6.72 -0.03
CA PRO A 344 1.58 6.88 -0.57
C PRO A 344 1.95 8.37 -0.60
N ALA A 345 3.19 8.66 -0.21
CA ALA A 345 3.88 9.91 -0.51
C ALA A 345 5.09 9.56 -1.38
N THR A 346 5.26 10.23 -2.52
CA THR A 346 6.37 9.96 -3.46
C THR A 346 6.93 11.27 -4.02
N HIS A 347 8.25 11.30 -4.17
CA HIS A 347 8.99 12.33 -4.89
C HIS A 347 9.94 11.72 -5.90
N GLU A 348 10.11 12.40 -7.01
CA GLU A 348 11.14 12.08 -8.00
C GLU A 348 12.26 13.13 -7.96
N LEU A 349 13.50 12.66 -8.03
CA LEU A 349 14.72 13.47 -8.04
C LEU A 349 15.60 13.07 -9.23
N GLY A 350 16.27 14.07 -9.81
CA GLY A 350 17.10 13.87 -10.99
C GLY A 350 16.30 13.90 -12.31
N PRO A 351 16.96 13.64 -13.45
CA PRO A 351 18.38 13.32 -13.58
C PRO A 351 19.31 14.47 -13.19
N ALA A 352 20.46 14.15 -12.61
CA ALA A 352 21.42 15.16 -12.13
C ALA A 352 22.85 14.62 -12.18
N PRO A 353 23.70 15.05 -13.14
CA PRO A 353 25.04 14.51 -13.34
C PRO A 353 25.96 14.59 -12.11
N ALA A 354 25.81 15.63 -11.28
CA ALA A 354 26.62 15.83 -10.08
C ALA A 354 26.11 15.07 -8.85
N ALA A 355 24.99 14.34 -8.94
CA ALA A 355 24.36 13.73 -7.78
C ALA A 355 25.21 12.63 -7.15
N ARG A 356 25.36 12.70 -5.83
CA ARG A 356 26.13 11.78 -5.00
C ARG A 356 25.35 11.25 -3.83
N TYR A 357 24.59 12.09 -3.12
CA TYR A 357 23.84 11.66 -1.94
C TYR A 357 22.35 11.98 -2.08
N VAL A 358 21.51 11.10 -1.54
CA VAL A 358 20.07 11.35 -1.35
C VAL A 358 19.79 11.41 0.15
N VAL A 359 19.05 12.41 0.57
CA VAL A 359 18.47 12.47 1.91
C VAL A 359 16.98 12.24 1.80
N ILE A 360 16.48 11.21 2.48
CA ILE A 360 15.06 11.08 2.81
C ILE A 360 14.87 11.56 4.24
N CYS A 361 13.85 12.38 4.48
CA CYS A 361 13.52 12.88 5.81
C CYS A 361 12.00 12.82 6.04
N LEU A 362 11.63 12.32 7.21
CA LEU A 362 10.24 12.15 7.65
C LEU A 362 10.00 13.09 8.83
N ARG A 363 8.89 13.82 8.79
CA ARG A 363 8.41 14.63 9.91
C ARG A 363 6.97 14.30 10.25
N GLY A 364 6.64 14.38 11.53
CA GLY A 364 5.28 14.18 11.99
C GLY A 364 5.09 14.61 13.43
N ALA A 365 3.88 15.03 13.74
CA ALA A 365 3.38 15.14 15.10
C ALA A 365 1.87 15.02 15.11
N ASP A 366 1.29 14.87 16.30
CA ASP A 366 -0.14 15.09 16.48
C ASP A 366 -0.53 16.58 16.35
N ASP A 367 -1.83 16.85 16.23
CA ASP A 367 -2.37 18.20 16.28
C ASP A 367 -2.87 18.60 17.68
N ARG A 368 -3.02 17.65 18.61
CA ARG A 368 -3.72 17.83 19.89
C ARG A 368 -2.80 18.07 21.09
N GLY A 369 -1.51 17.81 20.96
CA GLY A 369 -0.58 17.92 22.08
C GLY A 369 -0.71 16.78 23.10
N TRP A 370 -1.21 15.61 22.71
CA TRP A 370 -1.51 14.53 23.65
C TRP A 370 -0.28 13.70 23.97
N ALA A 371 0.10 13.69 25.26
CA ALA A 371 1.26 12.94 25.72
C ALA A 371 1.18 11.46 25.28
N GLY A 372 2.14 11.02 24.47
CA GLY A 372 2.23 9.67 23.89
C GLY A 372 2.36 9.66 22.37
N ASP A 373 2.24 8.46 21.81
CA ASP A 373 2.43 8.17 20.38
C ASP A 373 1.09 8.33 19.62
N TYR A 374 0.63 9.58 19.51
CA TYR A 374 -0.62 9.96 18.85
C TYR A 374 -0.42 10.65 17.49
N GLY A 375 0.82 10.85 17.07
CA GLY A 375 1.15 11.53 15.84
C GLY A 375 0.98 10.66 14.61
N SER A 376 1.46 11.18 13.48
CA SER A 376 1.43 10.45 12.21
C SER A 376 2.39 9.27 12.24
N LYS A 377 2.11 8.31 11.38
CA LYS A 377 2.80 7.03 11.22
C LYS A 377 3.45 6.97 9.86
N ALA A 378 4.57 6.24 9.75
CA ALA A 378 5.24 6.00 8.48
C ALA A 378 5.76 4.56 8.39
N THR A 379 5.70 3.95 7.21
CA THR A 379 6.26 2.62 6.93
C THR A 379 6.55 2.47 5.44
N ASP A 380 7.15 1.35 5.03
CA ASP A 380 7.51 1.04 3.64
C ASP A 380 8.25 2.20 2.94
N CYS A 381 9.18 2.81 3.67
CA CYS A 381 9.99 3.90 3.14
C CYS A 381 10.91 3.35 2.04
N ALA A 382 11.02 4.06 0.92
CA ALA A 382 11.82 3.60 -0.21
C ALA A 382 12.66 4.69 -0.84
N CYS A 383 13.85 4.32 -1.29
CA CYS A 383 14.65 5.06 -2.24
C CYS A 383 15.09 4.09 -3.34
N ARG A 384 14.66 4.33 -4.58
CA ARG A 384 14.90 3.45 -5.73
C ARG A 384 15.38 4.23 -6.94
N VAL A 385 16.18 3.61 -7.78
CA VAL A 385 16.59 4.13 -9.09
C VAL A 385 15.57 3.64 -10.13
N ARG A 386 15.00 4.53 -10.94
CA ARG A 386 14.16 4.22 -12.09
C ARG A 386 14.98 4.35 -13.38
N LEU A 387 14.91 3.32 -14.24
CA LEU A 387 15.69 3.26 -15.48
C LEU A 387 14.89 3.85 -16.65
N GLY A 388 15.38 4.95 -17.22
CA GLY A 388 14.82 5.60 -18.42
C GLY A 388 15.41 5.03 -19.71
N GLY A 389 15.26 3.72 -19.96
CA GLY A 389 15.78 3.08 -21.19
C GLY A 389 17.27 2.73 -21.17
N VAL A 390 17.94 2.86 -20.03
CA VAL A 390 19.35 2.50 -19.81
C VAL A 390 19.46 1.07 -19.25
N THR A 391 20.46 0.30 -19.69
CA THR A 391 20.64 -1.07 -19.20
C THR A 391 21.12 -1.11 -17.74
N GLU A 392 20.62 -2.06 -16.95
CA GLU A 392 21.00 -2.22 -15.53
C GLU A 392 22.52 -2.43 -15.35
N ALA A 393 23.12 -3.17 -16.30
CA ALA A 393 24.53 -3.45 -16.38
C ALA A 393 25.41 -2.23 -16.63
N ASP A 394 24.85 -1.08 -17.00
CA ASP A 394 25.55 0.21 -17.11
C ASP A 394 25.34 1.10 -15.88
N LEU A 395 24.46 0.72 -14.96
CA LEU A 395 24.03 1.55 -13.83
C LEU A 395 24.62 1.12 -12.48
N LEU A 396 24.70 -0.19 -12.20
CA LEU A 396 25.14 -0.73 -10.91
C LEU A 396 26.63 -1.10 -10.91
N ALA A 397 27.43 -0.58 -9.98
CA ALA A 397 28.86 -0.90 -9.90
C ALA A 397 29.16 -2.42 -9.81
N ASP A 398 30.23 -2.88 -10.49
CA ASP A 398 30.72 -4.26 -10.43
C ASP A 398 31.08 -4.64 -8.99
N ALA A 399 30.39 -5.65 -8.46
CA ALA A 399 30.63 -6.19 -7.13
C ALA A 399 31.77 -7.22 -7.18
N PRO A 400 32.85 -7.12 -6.37
CA PRO A 400 33.59 -8.31 -6.03
C PRO A 400 32.67 -9.21 -5.18
N ALA A 401 32.60 -10.48 -5.56
CA ALA A 401 31.90 -11.53 -4.85
C ALA A 401 32.60 -11.81 -3.51
N GLY A 402 31.90 -11.60 -2.40
CA GLY A 402 32.39 -11.93 -1.06
C GLY A 402 31.49 -12.99 -0.44
N GLY A 403 31.86 -14.25 -0.63
CA GLY A 403 31.26 -15.39 0.06
C GLY A 403 31.68 -15.41 1.54
N GLY A 404 30.76 -15.83 2.40
CA GLY A 404 31.06 -16.16 3.79
C GLY A 404 31.28 -17.67 3.94
N SER A 405 32.41 -18.06 4.50
CA SER A 405 32.56 -19.32 5.24
C SER A 405 33.37 -19.02 6.51
N GLY A 406 32.83 -19.44 7.65
CA GLY A 406 33.33 -19.08 8.97
C GLY A 406 34.67 -19.70 9.35
N GLY A 407 35.27 -19.11 10.38
CA GLY A 407 36.43 -19.62 11.13
C GLY A 407 36.80 -18.60 12.20
N GLY A 408 36.81 -19.02 13.47
CA GLY A 408 37.03 -18.15 14.62
C GLY A 408 38.45 -17.59 14.74
N GLY A 409 38.59 -16.60 15.63
CA GLY A 409 39.89 -16.04 16.03
C GLY A 409 39.80 -14.52 16.20
N GLY A 410 40.10 -14.04 17.42
CA GLY A 410 40.04 -12.61 17.75
C GLY A 410 41.09 -11.74 17.06
N GLY A 411 40.84 -10.42 17.10
CA GLY A 411 41.75 -9.40 16.58
C GLY A 411 40.97 -8.22 16.01
N GLY A 412 41.24 -7.01 16.50
CA GLY A 412 40.44 -5.81 16.21
C GLY A 412 40.62 -5.19 14.83
N GLY A 413 39.80 -4.17 14.56
CA GLY A 413 40.06 -3.13 13.58
C GLY A 413 39.18 -3.15 12.32
N SER A 414 38.61 -1.97 12.05
CA SER A 414 38.02 -1.47 10.79
C SER A 414 36.57 -1.88 10.44
N GLY A 415 35.69 -0.87 10.44
CA GLY A 415 34.26 -0.97 10.20
C GLY A 415 33.92 -1.20 8.72
N GLY A 416 33.13 -2.24 8.47
CA GLY A 416 32.49 -2.49 7.19
C GLY A 416 31.16 -1.74 7.11
N GLY A 417 31.13 -0.62 6.40
CA GLY A 417 29.88 0.01 5.96
C GLY A 417 29.18 -0.87 4.93
N GLY A 418 27.90 -1.21 5.19
CA GLY A 418 27.06 -1.90 4.22
C GLY A 418 26.91 -1.07 2.93
N ARG A 419 26.94 -1.73 1.77
CA ARG A 419 26.91 -1.08 0.44
C ARG A 419 25.73 -0.09 0.33
N GLY A 420 26.02 1.16 -0.04
CA GLY A 420 25.02 2.23 -0.22
C GLY A 420 24.77 3.10 1.04
N VAL A 421 25.31 2.71 2.19
CA VAL A 421 25.31 3.51 3.41
C VAL A 421 26.61 4.32 3.47
N PRO A 422 26.58 5.66 3.46
CA PRO A 422 27.79 6.47 3.60
C PRO A 422 28.46 6.24 4.95
N THR A 423 29.75 6.60 5.05
CA THR A 423 30.44 6.56 6.34
C THR A 423 29.77 7.49 7.35
N ALA A 424 29.95 7.24 8.65
CA ALA A 424 29.37 8.10 9.70
C ALA A 424 29.83 9.57 9.59
N VAL A 425 31.02 9.83 9.02
CA VAL A 425 31.53 11.19 8.78
C VAL A 425 30.78 11.85 7.63
N GLU A 426 30.65 11.17 6.49
CA GLU A 426 29.91 11.69 5.33
C GLU A 426 28.44 11.92 5.68
N THR A 427 27.81 10.97 6.35
CA THR A 427 26.42 11.07 6.78
C THR A 427 26.18 12.28 7.67
N ARG A 428 27.06 12.53 8.65
CA ARG A 428 26.98 13.75 9.49
C ARG A 428 27.14 15.03 8.68
N ARG A 429 28.06 15.05 7.71
CA ARG A 429 28.31 16.21 6.85
C ARG A 429 27.09 16.54 5.97
N VAL A 430 26.52 15.53 5.30
CA VAL A 430 25.35 15.69 4.43
C VAL A 430 24.13 16.11 5.26
N LEU A 431 23.88 15.47 6.41
CA LEU A 431 22.78 15.86 7.29
C LEU A 431 22.96 17.28 7.85
N ALA A 432 24.17 17.69 8.21
CA ALA A 432 24.43 19.07 8.64
C ALA A 432 24.10 20.06 7.52
N ALA A 433 24.50 19.78 6.27
CA ALA A 433 24.12 20.59 5.12
C ALA A 433 22.60 20.65 4.93
N PHE A 434 21.92 19.50 5.02
CA PHE A 434 20.46 19.40 4.99
C PHE A 434 19.81 20.28 6.04
N TRP A 435 20.15 20.11 7.32
CA TRP A 435 19.55 20.88 8.41
C TRP A 435 19.83 22.38 8.32
N ASN A 436 21.06 22.78 7.99
CA ASN A 436 21.45 24.18 7.88
C ASN A 436 20.61 24.93 6.83
N GLN A 437 20.36 24.32 5.67
CA GLN A 437 19.54 24.93 4.62
C GLN A 437 18.08 25.15 5.07
N ARG A 438 17.51 24.22 5.84
CA ARG A 438 16.14 24.37 6.37
C ARG A 438 16.07 25.39 7.51
N MET A 439 17.11 25.50 8.33
CA MET A 439 17.20 26.54 9.36
C MET A 439 17.32 27.95 8.77
N VAL A 440 18.10 28.14 7.70
CA VAL A 440 18.27 29.43 7.02
C VAL A 440 16.99 29.87 6.30
N ALA A 441 16.26 28.95 5.67
CA ALA A 441 14.96 29.25 5.05
C ALA A 441 13.92 29.79 6.07
N SER A 442 13.95 29.30 7.31
CA SER A 442 13.04 29.76 8.38
C SER A 442 13.33 31.18 8.89
N ARG A 443 14.53 31.72 8.68
CA ARG A 443 14.88 33.08 9.13
C ARG A 443 14.15 34.19 8.35
N HIS A 444 13.62 33.87 7.17
CA HIS A 444 12.79 34.78 6.37
C HIS A 444 11.29 34.72 6.74
N SER A 445 10.85 33.71 7.51
CA SER A 445 9.47 33.61 8.03
C SER A 445 9.40 34.05 9.49
N ARG A 446 9.82 35.29 9.78
CA ARG A 446 9.62 35.88 11.11
C ARG A 446 8.13 36.20 11.30
N HIS A 447 7.38 35.34 12.01
CA HIS A 447 6.64 35.78 13.21
C HIS A 447 5.73 34.76 13.94
N ARG A 448 5.62 33.47 13.57
CA ARG A 448 4.64 32.58 14.28
C ARG A 448 5.00 31.12 14.61
N GLN A 449 6.24 30.63 14.44
CA GLN A 449 6.53 29.20 14.69
C GLN A 449 7.74 28.88 15.59
N PHE A 450 8.27 29.85 16.33
CA PHE A 450 9.46 29.65 17.16
C PHE A 450 9.17 29.80 18.65
N GLN A 451 8.62 28.74 19.24
CA GLN A 451 8.94 28.32 20.60
C GLN A 451 9.13 26.80 20.58
N ARG A 452 10.27 26.31 21.12
CA ARG A 452 10.67 24.89 21.30
C ARG A 452 11.47 24.17 20.20
N TYR A 453 12.56 24.78 19.73
CA TYR A 453 13.69 23.99 19.20
C TYR A 453 14.95 24.31 20.01
N GLU A 454 15.11 23.65 21.15
CA GLU A 454 16.44 23.44 21.73
C GLU A 454 16.97 22.13 21.16
N PHE A 455 17.88 22.23 20.19
CA PHE A 455 18.65 21.10 19.70
C PHE A 455 19.83 20.89 20.65
N GLY A 456 19.74 19.87 21.51
CA GLY A 456 20.91 19.31 22.17
C GLY A 456 21.65 18.40 21.19
N PHE A 457 22.87 18.78 20.82
CA PHE A 457 23.84 17.86 20.23
C PHE A 457 24.67 17.30 21.38
N ASP A 458 24.50 16.01 21.67
CA ASP A 458 25.47 15.20 22.41
C ASP A 458 26.14 14.20 21.46
#